data_AF-A0A223HQI1-F1
#
_entry.id   AF-A0A223HQI1-F1
#
_cell.length_a   1.000
_cell.length_b   1.000
_cell.length_c   1.000
_cell.angle_alpha   90.00
_cell.angle_beta   90.00
_cell.angle_gamma   90.00
#
_symmetry.space_group_name_H-M   'P 1'
#
loop_
_entity.id
_entity.type
_entity.pdbx_description
1 polymer ?
#
loop_
_entity_poly.entity_id
_entity_poly.type
_entity_poly.pdbx_seq_one_letter_code
_entity_poly.pdbx_strand_id
1 'polypeptide(L)' 'MRIVLTDKPAMARSIASVLGASEKAEGYLYGNGYAVT' A
#
# COMPACT_ATOMS: atom_id res chain seq x y z
N MET A 1 -9.56 -6.89 -5.62
CA MET A 1 -8.46 -6.55 -4.70
C MET A 1 -7.15 -6.90 -5.39
N ARG A 2 -6.20 -5.96 -5.50
CA ARG A 2 -4.85 -6.21 -6.03
C ARG A 2 -3.83 -5.99 -4.92
N ILE A 3 -2.81 -6.84 -4.87
CA ILE A 3 -1.76 -6.79 -3.85
C ILE A 3 -0.46 -6.31 -4.49
N VAL A 4 0.21 -5.37 -3.85
CA VAL A 4 1.54 -4.88 -4.22
C VAL A 4 2.50 -5.21 -3.08
N LEU A 5 3.54 -5.96 -3.40
CA LEU A 5 4.61 -6.33 -2.48
C LEU A 5 5.83 -5.46 -2.76
N THR A 6 6.44 -4.92 -1.73
CA THR A 6 7.62 -4.05 -1.84
C THR A 6 8.79 -4.56 -1.01
N ASP A 7 10.00 -4.12 -1.33
CA ASP A 7 11.25 -4.54 -0.66
C ASP A 7 11.51 -3.79 0.65
N LYS A 8 10.85 -2.63 0.86
CA LYS A 8 11.05 -1.78 2.03
C LYS A 8 9.83 -0.91 2.34
N PRO A 9 9.57 -0.59 3.62
CA PRO A 9 8.41 0.20 4.02
C PRO A 9 8.31 1.59 3.38
N ALA A 10 9.44 2.21 3.04
CA ALA A 10 9.46 3.50 2.37
C ALA A 10 8.84 3.42 0.97
N MET A 11 9.11 2.33 0.23
CA MET A 11 8.55 2.10 -1.10
C MET A 11 7.05 1.84 -1.04
N ALA A 12 6.59 1.02 -0.07
CA ALA A 12 5.17 0.78 0.16
C ALA A 12 4.38 2.09 0.32
N ARG A 13 4.89 3.04 1.12
CA ARG A 13 4.24 4.34 1.35
C ARG A 13 4.17 5.19 0.09
N SER A 14 5.26 5.27 -0.67
CA SER A 14 5.30 6.04 -1.92
C SER A 14 4.32 5.47 -2.94
N ILE A 15 4.27 4.15 -3.11
CA ILE A 15 3.36 3.48 -4.05
C ILE A 15 1.90 3.63 -3.57
N ALA A 16 1.63 3.42 -2.29
CA ALA A 16 0.31 3.55 -1.73
C ALA A 16 -0.26 4.97 -1.91
N SER A 17 0.57 6.01 -1.81
CA SER A 17 0.19 7.40 -2.09
C SER A 17 -0.26 7.61 -3.54
N VAL A 18 0.42 6.99 -4.51
CA VAL A 18 0.07 7.10 -5.93
C VAL A 18 -1.18 6.30 -6.26
N LEU A 19 -1.36 5.14 -5.63
CA LEU A 19 -2.49 4.24 -5.89
C LEU A 19 -3.77 4.64 -5.15
N GLY A 20 -3.72 5.61 -4.23
CA GLY A 20 -4.87 5.97 -3.39
C GLY A 20 -5.14 4.95 -2.28
N ALA A 21 -4.11 4.25 -1.81
CA ALA A 21 -4.15 3.34 -0.67
C ALA A 21 -3.72 4.08 0.61
N SER A 22 -4.59 4.96 1.13
CA SER A 22 -4.26 5.84 2.26
C SER A 22 -4.60 5.28 3.64
N GLU A 23 -5.40 4.21 3.71
CA GLU A 23 -5.82 3.62 4.97
C GLU A 23 -4.76 2.66 5.52
N LYS A 24 -4.57 2.65 6.84
CA LYS A 24 -3.56 1.82 7.52
C LYS A 24 -4.22 0.60 8.16
N ALA A 25 -3.57 -0.54 8.01
CA ALA A 25 -3.84 -1.77 8.74
C ALA A 25 -2.56 -2.27 9.42
N GLU A 26 -2.60 -3.43 10.08
CA GLU A 26 -1.40 -4.08 10.61
C GLU A 26 -0.49 -4.55 9.46
N GLY A 27 0.58 -3.79 9.23
CA GLY A 27 1.65 -4.17 8.31
C GLY A 27 1.45 -3.74 6.84
N TYR A 28 0.31 -3.16 6.47
CA TYR A 28 0.05 -2.75 5.08
C TYR A 28 -0.86 -1.51 4.98
N LEU A 29 -0.86 -0.90 3.81
CA LEU A 29 -1.73 0.21 3.41
C LEU A 29 -2.79 -0.28 2.43
N TYR A 30 -4.01 0.23 2.52
CA TYR A 30 -5.08 -0.16 1.60
C TYR A 30 -5.98 1.01 1.19
N GLY A 31 -6.69 0.81 0.09
CA GLY A 31 -7.58 1.81 -0.51
C GLY A 31 -7.59 1.72 -2.03
N ASN A 32 -8.63 2.27 -2.65
CA ASN A 32 -8.80 2.26 -4.13
C ASN A 32 -8.67 0.86 -4.78
N GLY A 33 -9.03 -0.20 -4.04
CA GLY A 33 -8.93 -1.59 -4.48
C GLY A 33 -7.53 -2.21 -4.45
N TYR A 34 -6.56 -1.54 -3.83
CA TYR A 34 -5.19 -2.01 -3.61
C TYR A 34 -4.91 -2.29 -2.13
N ALA A 35 -4.05 -3.28 -1.87
CA ALA A 35 -3.33 -3.48 -0.62
C ALA A 35 -1.83 -3.46 -0.91
N VAL A 36 -1.07 -2.64 -0.20
CA VAL A 36 0.37 -2.39 -0.43
C VAL A 36 1.14 -2.71 0.84
N THR A 37 2.09 -3.63 0.75
CA THR A 37 2.93 -4.07 1.89
C THR A 37 4.41 -4.09 1.55
#